data_AF-A0AAX2J359-F1
#
_entry.id   AF-A0AAX2J359-F1
#
_cell.length_a   1.000
_cell.length_b   1.000
_cell.length_c   1.000
_cell.angle_alpha   90.00
_cell.angle_beta   90.00
_cell.angle_gamma   90.00
#
_symmetry.space_group_name_H-M   'P 1'
#
loop_
_entity.id
_entity.type
_entity.pdbx_description
1 polymer ?
#
loop_
_entity_poly.entity_id
_entity_poly.type
_entity_poly.pdbx_seq_one_letter_code
_entity_poly.pdbx_strand_id
1 'polypeptide(L)'
;MALQFLIPLCFELSRFILFILLGCGYLYWWGSVTVMDKMTQKLQFADQLKVTMQAKGYAPKASILEREFNLRYFGKPITLHAAGKWLRGEAIPHNDKVVKLAKWLEVQPANLVYGLDLRDEIDRLS
;
A
#
# COMPACT_ATOMS: atom_id res chain seq x y z
N MET A 1 26.36 4.56 -17.91
CA MET A 1 25.12 4.13 -18.58
C MET A 1 25.32 2.74 -19.13
N ALA A 2 24.54 1.75 -18.64
CA ALA A 2 24.39 0.36 -19.10
C ALA A 2 24.48 -0.72 -17.99
N LEU A 3 24.31 -0.37 -16.71
CA LEU A 3 24.20 -1.36 -15.62
C LEU A 3 22.85 -1.35 -14.89
N GLN A 4 21.83 -0.68 -15.44
CA GLN A 4 20.46 -0.69 -14.88
C GLN A 4 19.52 -1.72 -15.54
N PHE A 5 19.96 -2.44 -16.59
CA PHE A 5 19.08 -3.30 -17.41
C PHE A 5 19.38 -4.80 -17.31
N LEU A 6 20.27 -5.24 -16.42
CA LEU A 6 20.67 -6.66 -16.30
C LEU A 6 19.93 -7.44 -15.19
N ILE A 7 19.10 -6.76 -14.39
CA ILE A 7 18.30 -7.37 -13.33
C ILE A 7 17.14 -8.26 -13.88
N PRO A 8 16.43 -7.93 -14.97
CA PRO A 8 15.30 -8.76 -15.39
C PRO A 8 15.71 -10.06 -16.09
N LEU A 9 16.93 -10.18 -16.64
CA LEU A 9 17.38 -11.40 -17.33
C LEU A 9 18.04 -12.44 -16.40
N CYS A 10 18.65 -12.00 -15.30
CA CYS A 10 19.24 -12.90 -14.30
C CYS A 10 18.17 -13.63 -13.48
N PHE A 11 16.96 -13.08 -13.43
CA PHE A 11 15.85 -13.58 -12.63
C PHE A 11 15.10 -14.76 -13.30
N GLU A 12 15.03 -14.79 -14.64
CA GLU A 12 14.40 -15.91 -15.36
C GLU A 12 15.28 -17.17 -15.44
N LEU A 13 16.61 -17.01 -15.50
CA LEU A 13 17.56 -18.14 -15.51
C LEU A 13 17.67 -18.82 -14.13
N SER A 14 17.55 -18.05 -13.04
CA SER A 14 17.45 -18.60 -11.68
C SER A 14 16.22 -19.50 -11.52
N ARG A 15 15.10 -19.13 -12.17
CA ARG A 15 13.81 -19.84 -12.09
C ARG A 15 13.84 -21.22 -12.75
N PHE A 16 14.62 -21.38 -13.82
CA PHE A 16 14.77 -22.65 -14.54
C PHE A 16 15.68 -23.63 -13.79
N ILE A 17 16.76 -23.15 -13.19
CA ILE A 17 17.75 -24.00 -12.51
C ILE A 17 17.19 -24.56 -11.19
N LEU A 18 16.40 -23.78 -10.46
CA LEU A 18 15.78 -24.25 -9.21
C LEU A 18 14.62 -25.23 -9.40
N PHE A 19 13.95 -25.19 -10.55
CA PHE A 19 12.86 -26.12 -10.90
C PHE A 19 13.34 -27.56 -11.10
N ILE A 20 14.60 -27.74 -11.51
CA ILE A 20 15.16 -29.06 -11.88
C ILE A 20 15.85 -29.72 -10.68
N LEU A 21 16.42 -28.96 -9.74
CA LEU A 21 17.31 -29.52 -8.71
C LEU A 21 16.67 -29.77 -7.33
N LEU A 22 15.51 -29.18 -6.99
CA LEU A 22 15.00 -29.20 -5.60
C LEU A 22 13.61 -29.82 -5.41
N GLY A 23 13.10 -30.55 -6.41
CA GLY A 23 11.76 -31.14 -6.32
C GLY A 23 10.67 -30.06 -6.23
N CYS A 24 9.42 -30.48 -6.11
CA CYS A 24 8.22 -29.64 -6.15
C CYS A 24 8.20 -28.46 -5.12
N GLY A 25 9.19 -28.43 -4.22
CA GLY A 25 9.52 -27.45 -3.15
C GLY A 25 9.31 -25.97 -3.43
N TYR A 26 9.64 -25.53 -4.65
CA TYR A 26 9.77 -24.09 -4.91
C TYR A 26 8.47 -23.41 -5.33
N LEU A 27 7.48 -24.20 -5.78
CA LEU A 27 6.18 -23.66 -6.20
C LEU A 27 5.39 -23.06 -5.02
N TYR A 28 5.60 -23.58 -3.80
CA TYR A 28 4.94 -23.09 -2.59
C TYR A 28 5.65 -21.88 -1.95
N TRP A 29 6.92 -21.65 -2.29
CA TRP A 29 7.70 -20.56 -1.72
C TRP A 29 7.55 -19.25 -2.50
N TRP A 30 7.47 -19.31 -3.85
CA TRP A 30 7.22 -18.12 -4.68
C TRP A 30 5.85 -17.46 -4.38
N GLY A 31 4.82 -18.27 -4.14
CA GLY A 31 3.49 -17.76 -3.76
C GLY A 31 3.49 -16.98 -2.45
N SER A 32 4.43 -17.26 -1.54
CA SER A 32 4.52 -16.62 -0.23
C SER A 32 5.11 -15.20 -0.28
N VAL A 33 6.03 -14.91 -1.21
CA VAL A 33 6.67 -13.58 -1.34
C VAL A 33 5.67 -12.51 -1.76
N THR A 34 4.87 -12.76 -2.79
CA THR A 34 3.85 -11.80 -3.28
C THR A 34 2.75 -11.50 -2.25
N VAL A 35 2.42 -12.48 -1.41
CA VAL A 35 1.44 -12.33 -0.33
C VAL A 35 2.01 -11.46 0.81
N MET A 36 3.31 -11.60 1.09
CA MET A 36 4.03 -10.78 2.08
C MET A 36 4.01 -9.29 1.66
N ASP A 37 4.35 -8.99 0.41
CA ASP A 37 4.38 -7.61 -0.12
C ASP A 37 3.00 -6.95 -0.03
N LYS A 38 1.95 -7.70 -0.36
CA LYS A 38 0.56 -7.19 -0.34
C LYS A 38 0.04 -6.92 1.07
N MET A 39 0.44 -7.73 2.06
CA MET A 39 0.06 -7.50 3.46
C MET A 39 0.82 -6.30 4.05
N THR A 40 2.11 -6.16 3.73
CA THR A 40 2.93 -5.01 4.11
C THR A 40 2.34 -3.70 3.59
N GLN A 41 1.90 -3.66 2.33
CA GLN A 41 1.28 -2.46 1.73
C GLN A 41 0.01 -2.02 2.46
N LYS A 42 -0.85 -2.94 2.89
CA LYS A 42 -2.09 -2.57 3.60
C LYS A 42 -1.81 -2.00 4.98
N LEU A 43 -0.81 -2.54 5.68
CA LEU A 43 -0.38 -2.04 6.99
C LEU A 43 0.26 -0.66 6.86
N GLN A 44 1.16 -0.47 5.89
CA GLN A 44 1.78 0.82 5.59
C GLN A 44 0.73 1.89 5.27
N PHE A 45 -0.26 1.56 4.43
CA PHE A 45 -1.38 2.46 4.16
C PHE A 45 -2.12 2.83 5.45
N ALA A 46 -2.42 1.86 6.31
CA ALA A 46 -3.16 2.10 7.53
C ALA A 46 -2.40 2.99 8.50
N ASP A 47 -1.09 2.78 8.65
CA ASP A 47 -0.25 3.58 9.53
C ASP A 47 -0.09 5.00 9.00
N GLN A 48 0.13 5.15 7.69
CA GLN A 48 0.19 6.48 7.09
C GLN A 48 -1.14 7.22 7.18
N LEU A 49 -2.26 6.52 7.02
CA LEU A 49 -3.58 7.10 7.21
C LEU A 49 -3.77 7.60 8.65
N LYS A 50 -3.33 6.85 9.66
CA LYS A 50 -3.39 7.30 11.06
C LYS A 50 -2.51 8.53 11.28
N VAL A 51 -1.27 8.51 10.80
CA VAL A 51 -0.31 9.61 10.93
C VAL A 51 -0.85 10.88 10.28
N THR A 52 -1.37 10.78 9.06
CA THR A 52 -1.92 11.94 8.33
C THR A 52 -3.21 12.48 8.96
N MET A 53 -4.07 11.60 9.50
CA MET A 53 -5.21 12.04 10.31
C MET A 53 -4.76 12.80 11.57
N GLN A 54 -3.79 12.27 12.30
CA GLN A 54 -3.23 12.89 13.50
C GLN A 54 -2.57 14.24 13.18
N ALA A 55 -1.83 14.32 12.07
CA ALA A 55 -1.21 15.56 11.60
C ALA A 55 -2.25 16.64 11.26
N LYS A 56 -3.46 16.25 10.84
CA LYS A 56 -4.60 17.14 10.62
C LYS A 56 -5.45 17.37 11.88
N GLY A 57 -5.03 16.87 13.04
CA GLY A 57 -5.72 17.05 14.31
C GLY A 57 -6.91 16.12 14.55
N TYR A 58 -7.09 15.09 13.72
CA TYR A 58 -8.14 14.09 13.90
C TYR A 58 -7.63 12.87 14.67
N ALA A 59 -8.39 12.41 15.65
CA ALA A 59 -8.12 11.12 16.26
C ALA A 59 -8.39 9.99 15.25
N PRO A 60 -7.50 8.98 15.13
CA PRO A 60 -7.62 7.88 14.16
C PRO A 60 -8.68 6.86 14.61
N LYS A 61 -9.94 7.31 14.68
CA LYS A 61 -11.10 6.50 15.04
C LYS A 61 -11.96 6.26 13.80
N ALA A 62 -12.51 5.06 13.67
CA ALA A 62 -13.34 4.68 12.53
C ALA A 62 -14.55 5.61 12.37
N SER A 63 -15.17 6.05 13.47
CA SER A 63 -16.34 6.94 13.44
C SER A 63 -16.01 8.34 12.93
N ILE A 64 -14.83 8.86 13.26
CA ILE A 64 -14.37 10.16 12.79
C ILE A 64 -14.03 10.05 11.30
N LEU A 65 -13.27 9.01 10.91
CA LEU A 65 -12.92 8.81 9.51
C LEU A 65 -14.17 8.64 8.64
N GLU A 66 -15.12 7.81 9.05
CA GLU A 66 -16.36 7.58 8.32
C GLU A 66 -17.15 8.87 8.15
N ARG A 67 -17.42 9.59 9.25
CA ARG A 67 -18.16 10.85 9.24
C ARG A 67 -17.49 11.88 8.32
N GLU A 68 -16.22 12.18 8.55
CA GLU A 68 -15.51 13.24 7.82
C GLU A 68 -15.31 12.90 6.34
N PHE A 69 -15.13 11.62 6.01
CA PHE A 69 -15.07 11.14 4.63
C PHE A 69 -16.42 11.30 3.94
N ASN A 70 -17.50 10.81 4.56
CA ASN A 70 -18.84 10.83 3.98
C ASN A 70 -19.36 12.26 3.77
N LEU A 71 -19.00 13.21 4.65
CA LEU A 71 -19.32 14.63 4.46
C LEU A 71 -18.70 15.25 3.19
N ARG A 72 -17.60 14.67 2.67
CA ARG A 72 -16.84 15.20 1.54
C ARG A 72 -16.96 14.35 0.27
N TYR A 73 -17.60 13.18 0.37
CA TYR A 73 -17.69 12.21 -0.71
C TYR A 73 -19.12 12.15 -1.27
N PHE A 74 -19.27 12.53 -2.54
CA PHE A 74 -20.56 12.56 -3.24
C PHE A 74 -20.97 11.22 -3.88
N GLY A 75 -20.17 10.16 -3.68
CA GLY A 75 -20.47 8.81 -4.17
C GLY A 75 -21.16 7.94 -3.11
N LYS A 76 -21.09 6.62 -3.27
CA LYS A 76 -21.61 5.67 -2.26
C LYS A 76 -20.90 5.88 -0.92
N PRO A 77 -21.61 6.23 0.17
CA PRO A 77 -21.00 6.44 1.46
C PRO A 77 -20.32 5.16 1.96
N ILE A 78 -19.31 5.32 2.77
CA ILE A 78 -18.64 4.20 3.43
C ILE A 78 -19.32 3.92 4.77
N THR A 79 -19.26 2.66 5.20
CA THR A 79 -19.75 2.26 6.52
C THR A 79 -18.63 2.38 7.56
N LEU A 80 -19.02 2.48 8.84
CA LEU A 80 -18.10 2.45 9.97
C LEU A 80 -17.17 1.22 9.93
N HIS A 81 -17.71 0.07 9.53
CA HIS A 81 -16.94 -1.16 9.38
C HIS A 81 -15.86 -1.03 8.32
N ALA A 82 -16.18 -0.45 7.15
CA ALA A 82 -15.20 -0.20 6.09
C ALA A 82 -14.09 0.76 6.55
N ALA A 83 -14.45 1.85 7.23
CA ALA A 83 -13.48 2.77 7.82
C ALA A 83 -12.56 2.06 8.83
N GLY A 84 -13.11 1.17 9.66
CA GLY A 84 -12.32 0.34 10.58
C GLY A 84 -11.33 -0.59 9.86
N LYS A 85 -11.73 -1.20 8.74
CA LYS A 85 -10.83 -2.06 7.93
C LYS A 85 -9.63 -1.29 7.39
N TRP A 86 -9.83 -0.03 7.00
CA TRP A 86 -8.76 0.83 6.49
C TRP A 86 -7.75 1.17 7.59
N LEU A 87 -8.23 1.54 8.78
CA LEU A 87 -7.38 1.87 9.92
C LEU A 87 -6.63 0.66 10.51
N ARG A 88 -7.14 -0.56 10.32
CA ARG A 88 -6.46 -1.79 10.75
C ARG A 88 -5.57 -2.42 9.67
N GLY A 89 -5.52 -1.85 8.47
CA GLY A 89 -4.73 -2.41 7.36
C GLY A 89 -5.28 -3.74 6.84
N GLU A 90 -6.58 -3.98 6.99
CA GLU A 90 -7.24 -5.18 6.46
C GLU A 90 -7.58 -5.02 4.96
N ALA A 91 -7.84 -3.79 4.53
CA ALA A 91 -8.20 -3.44 3.17
C ALA A 91 -7.69 -2.05 2.78
N ILE A 92 -7.22 -1.93 1.53
CA ILE A 92 -6.98 -0.65 0.87
C ILE A 92 -8.26 -0.29 0.09
N PRO A 93 -8.77 0.94 0.22
CA PRO A 93 -9.90 1.39 -0.57
C PRO A 93 -9.60 1.43 -2.08
N HIS A 94 -10.66 1.48 -2.88
CA HIS A 94 -10.51 1.73 -4.31
C HIS A 94 -9.96 3.15 -4.58
N ASN A 95 -9.36 3.34 -5.76
CA ASN A 95 -8.55 4.52 -6.10
C ASN A 95 -9.31 5.86 -5.94
N ASP A 96 -10.57 5.90 -6.34
CA ASP A 96 -11.49 7.03 -6.15
C ASP A 96 -11.53 7.54 -4.70
N LYS A 97 -11.59 6.61 -3.74
CA LYS A 97 -11.63 6.92 -2.30
C LYS A 97 -10.25 7.29 -1.78
N VAL A 98 -9.18 6.69 -2.29
CA VAL A 98 -7.79 7.08 -1.95
C VAL A 98 -7.55 8.54 -2.36
N VAL A 99 -7.91 8.92 -3.58
CA VAL A 99 -7.78 10.30 -4.06
C VAL A 99 -8.59 11.27 -3.19
N LYS A 100 -9.79 10.86 -2.74
CA LYS A 100 -10.60 11.70 -1.85
C LYS A 100 -9.99 11.85 -0.46
N LEU A 101 -9.50 10.76 0.14
CA LEU A 101 -8.78 10.79 1.41
C LEU A 101 -7.56 11.69 1.32
N ALA A 102 -6.76 11.52 0.26
CA ALA A 102 -5.57 12.32 0.00
C ALA A 102 -5.91 13.82 -0.14
N LYS A 103 -6.98 14.15 -0.87
CA LYS A 103 -7.46 15.54 -0.98
C LYS A 103 -7.92 16.11 0.36
N TRP A 104 -8.63 15.34 1.17
CA TRP A 104 -9.09 15.80 2.49
C TRP A 104 -7.92 15.98 3.48
N LEU A 105 -6.99 15.03 3.50
CA LEU A 105 -5.83 15.06 4.39
C LEU A 105 -4.67 15.90 3.83
N GLU A 106 -4.85 16.51 2.66
CA GLU A 106 -3.88 17.35 1.95
C GLU A 106 -2.51 16.68 1.77
N VAL A 107 -2.52 15.40 1.39
CA VAL A 107 -1.33 14.62 1.06
C VAL A 107 -1.43 14.09 -0.37
N GLN A 108 -0.30 13.70 -0.96
CA GLN A 108 -0.32 13.06 -2.26
C GLN A 108 -0.91 11.64 -2.15
N PRO A 109 -1.74 11.18 -3.11
CA PRO A 109 -2.33 9.84 -3.06
C PRO A 109 -1.30 8.71 -2.98
N ALA A 110 -0.18 8.85 -3.69
CA ALA A 110 0.93 7.89 -3.64
C ALA A 110 1.52 7.80 -2.24
N ASN A 111 1.76 8.93 -1.58
CA ASN A 111 2.32 8.98 -0.23
C ASN A 111 1.39 8.28 0.77
N LEU A 112 0.06 8.34 0.57
CA LEU A 112 -0.91 7.68 1.44
C LEU A 112 -0.86 6.14 1.31
N VAL A 113 -0.59 5.62 0.11
CA VAL A 113 -0.59 4.17 -0.18
C VAL A 113 0.76 3.52 0.09
N TYR A 114 1.85 4.19 -0.29
CA TYR A 114 3.19 3.63 -0.25
C TYR A 114 4.08 4.22 0.85
N GLY A 115 3.61 5.23 1.58
CA GLY A 115 4.43 6.00 2.50
C GLY A 115 5.34 7.01 1.79
N LEU A 116 6.01 7.85 2.58
CA LEU A 116 7.02 8.79 2.08
C LEU A 116 8.33 8.09 1.70
N ASP A 117 8.57 6.89 2.22
CA ASP A 117 9.85 6.17 2.09
C ASP A 117 10.26 5.93 0.63
N LEU A 118 9.32 5.52 -0.23
CA LEU A 118 9.60 5.36 -1.67
C LEU A 118 9.94 6.68 -2.37
N ARG A 119 9.30 7.79 -1.97
CA ARG A 119 9.57 9.08 -2.61
C ARG A 119 10.88 9.67 -2.09
N ASP A 120 11.13 9.57 -0.80
CA ASP A 120 12.39 9.97 -0.18
C ASP A 120 13.57 9.16 -0.74
N GLU A 121 13.38 7.87 -1.06
CA GLU A 121 14.38 7.05 -1.72
C GLU A 121 14.60 7.45 -3.19
N ILE A 122 13.55 7.74 -3.94
CA ILE A 122 13.68 8.26 -5.31
C ILE A 122 14.42 9.61 -5.32
N ASP A 123 14.06 10.53 -4.44
CA ASP A 123 14.68 11.87 -4.33
C ASP A 123 16.15 11.78 -3.86
N ARG A 124 16.51 10.75 -3.07
CA ARG A 124 17.91 10.47 -2.69
C ARG A 124 18.75 9.87 -3.81
N LEU A 125 18.10 9.24 -4.80
CA LEU A 125 18.75 8.57 -5.93
C LEU A 125 18.80 9.44 -7.21
N SER A 126 18.16 10.62 -7.21
CA SER A 126 18.16 11.60 -8.31
C SER A 126 19.20 12.69 -8.11
#